data_AF-A0A7S2MHZ2-F1
#
_entry.id   AF-A0A7S2MHZ2-F1
#
_cell.length_a   1.000
_cell.length_b   1.000
_cell.length_c   1.000
_cell.angle_alpha   90.00
_cell.angle_beta   90.00
_cell.angle_gamma   90.00
#
_symmetry.space_group_name_H-M   'P 1'
#
loop_
_entity.id
_entity.type
_entity.pdbx_description
1 polymer ?
#
loop_
_entity_poly.entity_id
_entity_poly.type
_entity_poly.pdbx_seq_one_letter_code
_entity_poly.pdbx_strand_id
1 'polypeptide(L)'
;WHLDKSRNGREEYEKGPRIEGAKYFDIDDVSSKGEELNPKGLPHMMPPKKLFAAAMDALDITNNNRIIVYGTQGSTMFTARTWYTFSSMGHNADRVHLMQGSLKQWIDPGGPIDEDEIKVPFLADELL
;
A
#
# COMPACT_ATOMS: atom_id res chain seq x y z
N TRP A 1 -0.61 -3.73 5.69
CA TRP A 1 -1.08 -5.11 5.92
C TRP A 1 -0.05 -5.93 6.69
N HIS A 2 -0.49 -6.72 7.67
CA HIS A 2 0.35 -7.68 8.42
C HIS A 2 -0.27 -9.07 8.44
N LEU A 3 0.58 -10.11 8.36
CA LEU A 3 0.14 -11.50 8.53
C LEU A 3 -0.22 -11.76 9.98
N ASP A 4 0.61 -11.22 10.89
CA ASP A 4 0.36 -11.23 12.32
C ASP A 4 -0.86 -10.36 12.64
N LYS A 5 -1.95 -11.01 13.04
CA LYS A 5 -3.22 -10.36 13.37
C LYS A 5 -3.19 -9.55 14.66
N SER A 6 -2.14 -9.66 15.46
CA SER A 6 -1.93 -8.77 16.62
C SER A 6 -1.48 -7.36 16.21
N ARG A 7 -1.05 -7.19 14.95
CA ARG A 7 -0.57 -5.92 14.41
C ARG A 7 -1.56 -5.32 13.43
N ASN A 8 -1.75 -4.01 13.54
CA ASN A 8 -2.58 -3.24 12.61
C ASN A 8 -1.69 -2.28 11.82
N GLY A 9 -1.46 -2.59 10.54
CA GLY A 9 -0.57 -1.78 9.71
C GLY A 9 -1.11 -0.37 9.42
N ARG A 10 -2.43 -0.16 9.49
CA ARG A 10 -3.02 1.18 9.31
C ARG A 10 -2.80 2.00 10.57
N GLU A 11 -3.15 1.47 11.73
CA GLU A 11 -2.90 2.16 13.01
C GLU A 11 -1.42 2.49 13.21
N GLU A 12 -0.52 1.58 12.85
CA GLU A 12 0.93 1.83 12.91
C GLU A 12 1.37 2.95 11.95
N TYR A 13 0.76 3.02 10.76
CA TYR A 13 1.05 4.10 9.82
C TYR A 13 0.47 5.45 10.30
N GLU A 14 -0.76 5.43 10.80
CA GLU A 14 -1.46 6.60 11.33
C GLU A 14 -0.76 7.20 12.54
N LYS A 15 -0.25 6.36 13.47
CA LYS A 15 0.52 6.80 14.65
C LYS A 15 1.97 7.19 14.34
N GLY A 16 2.51 6.74 13.21
CA GLY A 16 3.94 6.84 12.91
C GLY A 16 4.82 5.90 13.76
N PRO A 17 6.14 5.86 13.51
CA PRO A 17 6.85 6.62 12.48
C PRO A 17 6.61 6.05 11.06
N ARG A 18 6.71 6.91 10.05
CA ARG A 18 6.63 6.56 8.62
C ARG A 18 7.61 7.43 7.83
N ILE A 19 7.95 7.04 6.60
CA ILE A 19 8.81 7.88 5.75
C ILE A 19 8.05 9.18 5.45
N GLU A 20 8.74 10.32 5.51
CA GLU A 20 8.15 11.63 5.23
C GLU A 20 7.49 11.65 3.83
N GLY A 21 6.26 12.16 3.75
CA GLY A 21 5.51 12.22 2.49
C GLY A 21 5.03 10.86 1.95
N ALA A 22 5.21 9.76 2.69
CA ALA A 22 4.66 8.47 2.32
C ALA A 22 3.14 8.52 2.16
N LYS A 23 2.61 7.55 1.40
CA LYS A 23 1.18 7.29 1.25
C LYS A 23 0.89 5.87 1.73
N TYR A 24 -0.22 5.67 2.43
CA TYR A 24 -0.62 4.34 2.87
C TYR A 24 -1.31 3.60 1.73
N PHE A 25 -0.84 2.38 1.43
CA PHE A 25 -1.47 1.48 0.48
C PHE A 25 -1.94 0.23 1.22
N ASP A 26 -3.25 0.07 1.34
CA ASP A 26 -3.84 -1.12 1.95
C ASP A 26 -4.13 -2.19 0.89
N ILE A 27 -3.51 -3.36 1.04
CA ILE A 27 -3.78 -4.50 0.16
C ILE A 27 -5.23 -4.97 0.32
N ASP A 28 -5.79 -4.83 1.52
CA ASP A 28 -7.18 -5.21 1.74
C ASP A 28 -8.13 -4.23 1.06
N ASP A 29 -7.86 -2.92 1.07
CA ASP A 29 -8.69 -1.95 0.35
C ASP A 29 -8.57 -2.12 -1.16
N VAL A 30 -7.36 -2.37 -1.65
CA VAL A 30 -7.05 -2.51 -3.08
C VAL A 30 -7.09 -3.98 -3.51
N SER A 31 -8.18 -4.66 -3.15
CA SER A 31 -8.45 -6.05 -3.55
C SER A 31 -9.87 -6.24 -4.06
N SER A 32 -10.10 -7.26 -4.88
CA SER A 32 -11.44 -7.60 -5.36
C SER A 32 -12.32 -8.12 -4.22
N LYS A 33 -13.45 -7.44 -4.00
CA LYS A 33 -14.46 -7.76 -2.97
C LYS A 33 -15.84 -7.88 -3.59
N GLY A 34 -16.76 -8.51 -2.85
CA GLY A 34 -18.15 -8.68 -3.25
C GLY A 34 -18.37 -9.89 -4.16
N GLU A 35 -19.62 -10.31 -4.26
CA GLU A 35 -20.01 -11.54 -4.99
C GLU A 35 -19.72 -11.44 -6.49
N GLU A 36 -19.79 -10.25 -7.08
CA GLU A 36 -19.55 -10.03 -8.51
C GLU A 36 -18.06 -10.22 -8.89
N LEU A 37 -17.16 -9.60 -8.12
CA LEU A 37 -15.71 -9.61 -8.43
C LEU A 37 -14.96 -10.75 -7.74
N ASN A 38 -15.50 -11.29 -6.65
CA ASN A 38 -14.88 -12.31 -5.82
C ASN A 38 -15.93 -13.26 -5.21
N PRO A 39 -16.63 -14.07 -6.03
CA PRO A 39 -17.72 -14.95 -5.58
C PRO A 39 -17.27 -16.03 -4.58
N LYS A 40 -15.97 -16.32 -4.53
CA LYS A 40 -15.39 -17.31 -3.60
C LYS A 40 -14.91 -16.69 -2.28
N GLY A 41 -15.02 -15.37 -2.13
CA GLY A 41 -14.58 -14.65 -0.92
C GLY A 41 -13.10 -14.86 -0.59
N LEU A 42 -12.26 -15.02 -1.61
CA LEU A 42 -10.83 -15.29 -1.40
C LEU A 42 -10.11 -14.01 -0.94
N PRO A 43 -9.14 -14.11 -0.01
CA PRO A 43 -8.41 -12.94 0.46
C PRO A 43 -7.44 -12.39 -0.60
N HIS A 44 -7.22 -11.07 -0.60
CA HIS A 44 -6.21 -10.36 -1.39
C HIS A 44 -6.24 -10.67 -2.90
N MET A 45 -7.44 -10.83 -3.46
CA MET A 45 -7.59 -11.03 -4.90
C MET A 45 -7.18 -9.79 -5.67
N MET A 46 -6.56 -9.99 -6.84
CA MET A 46 -6.15 -8.88 -7.71
C MET A 46 -7.35 -7.96 -8.00
N PRO A 47 -7.21 -6.63 -7.84
CA PRO A 47 -8.31 -5.69 -8.07
C PRO A 47 -8.63 -5.55 -9.57
N PRO A 48 -9.87 -5.19 -9.94
CA PRO A 48 -10.15 -4.74 -11.30
C PRO A 48 -9.49 -3.38 -11.55
N LYS A 49 -9.18 -3.08 -12.81
CA LYS A 49 -8.51 -1.83 -13.22
C LYS A 49 -9.22 -0.57 -12.73
N LYS A 50 -10.56 -0.58 -12.71
CA LYS A 50 -11.38 0.57 -12.25
C LYS A 50 -11.17 0.86 -10.76
N LEU A 51 -11.18 -0.18 -9.92
CA LEU A 51 -10.94 -0.03 -8.48
C LEU A 51 -9.51 0.44 -8.22
N PHE A 52 -8.53 -0.16 -8.90
CA PHE A 52 -7.14 0.27 -8.77
C PHE A 52 -6.93 1.72 -9.18
N ALA A 53 -7.47 2.14 -10.33
CA ALA A 53 -7.36 3.51 -10.82
C ALA A 53 -7.92 4.52 -9.80
N ALA A 54 -9.10 4.23 -9.27
CA ALA A 54 -9.74 5.12 -8.32
C ALA A 54 -9.01 5.17 -6.96
N ALA A 55 -8.41 4.05 -6.53
CA ALA A 55 -7.50 4.04 -5.39
C ALA A 55 -6.23 4.87 -5.64
N MET A 56 -5.70 4.88 -6.87
CA MET A 56 -4.56 5.72 -7.22
C MET A 56 -4.93 7.20 -7.23
N ASP A 57 -6.10 7.55 -7.74
CA ASP A 57 -6.62 8.93 -7.73
C ASP A 57 -6.71 9.46 -6.29
N ALA A 58 -7.27 8.67 -5.36
CA ALA A 58 -7.37 9.05 -3.94
C ALA A 58 -6.01 9.15 -3.22
N LEU A 59 -4.96 8.52 -3.76
CA LEU A 59 -3.59 8.63 -3.25
C LEU A 59 -2.77 9.72 -3.97
N ASP A 60 -3.38 10.48 -4.90
CA ASP A 60 -2.72 11.43 -5.81
C ASP A 60 -1.59 10.79 -6.66
N ILE A 61 -1.78 9.52 -7.04
CA ILE A 61 -0.82 8.76 -7.84
C ILE A 61 -1.25 8.77 -9.32
N THR A 62 -0.41 9.34 -10.16
CA THR A 62 -0.55 9.32 -11.62
C THR A 62 0.44 8.34 -12.24
N ASN A 63 0.22 7.95 -13.50
CA ASN A 63 1.16 7.13 -14.28
C ASN A 63 2.57 7.75 -14.40
N ASN A 64 2.69 9.06 -14.16
CA ASN A 64 3.95 9.81 -14.18
C ASN A 64 4.65 9.86 -12.81
N ASN A 65 4.13 9.23 -11.76
CA ASN A 65 4.84 9.11 -10.48
C ASN A 65 5.83 7.95 -10.47
N ARG A 66 6.99 8.16 -9.85
CA ARG A 66 7.90 7.07 -9.46
C ARG A 66 7.45 6.57 -8.10
N ILE A 67 7.26 5.26 -7.98
CA ILE A 67 6.71 4.63 -6.79
C ILE A 67 7.84 3.87 -6.10
N ILE A 68 8.02 4.13 -4.81
CA ILE A 68 8.91 3.36 -3.94
C ILE A 68 8.03 2.69 -2.89
N VAL A 69 7.94 1.37 -2.96
CA VAL A 69 7.18 0.57 -2.01
C VAL A 69 8.10 0.15 -0.89
N TYR A 70 7.71 0.44 0.34
CA TYR A 70 8.41 0.00 1.55
C TYR A 70 7.45 -0.66 2.52
N GLY A 71 8.01 -1.31 3.54
CA GLY A 71 7.23 -1.88 4.63
C GLY A 71 8.06 -1.99 5.90
N THR A 72 7.42 -2.44 6.97
CA THR A 72 8.11 -2.75 8.22
C THR A 72 8.91 -4.05 8.10
N GLN A 73 9.64 -4.42 9.14
CA GLN A 73 10.34 -5.70 9.16
C GLN A 73 9.37 -6.87 8.96
N GLY A 74 9.72 -7.79 8.06
CA GLY A 74 8.87 -8.93 7.70
C GLY A 74 7.79 -8.63 6.65
N SER A 75 7.69 -7.40 6.14
CA SER A 75 6.69 -7.02 5.13
C SER A 75 7.11 -7.34 3.67
N THR A 76 8.16 -8.13 3.45
CA THR A 76 8.76 -8.37 2.12
C THR A 76 7.78 -8.98 1.11
N MET A 77 6.88 -9.87 1.54
CA MET A 77 5.89 -10.46 0.63
C MET A 77 4.84 -9.45 0.17
N PHE A 78 4.43 -8.53 1.05
CA PHE A 78 3.38 -7.55 0.78
C PHE A 78 3.88 -6.42 -0.11
N THR A 79 5.13 -6.01 0.10
CA THR A 79 5.78 -5.01 -0.76
C THR A 79 5.96 -5.54 -2.19
N ALA A 80 6.41 -6.80 -2.36
CA ALA A 80 6.47 -7.45 -3.66
C ALA A 80 5.08 -7.59 -4.32
N ARG A 81 4.04 -7.92 -3.54
CA ARG A 81 2.67 -7.94 -4.03
C ARG A 81 2.22 -6.58 -4.53
N THR A 82 2.46 -5.50 -3.80
CA THR A 82 2.12 -4.15 -4.24
C THR A 82 2.82 -3.81 -5.56
N TRP A 83 4.13 -4.07 -5.69
CA TRP A 83 4.85 -3.89 -6.96
C TRP A 83 4.20 -4.66 -8.12
N TYR A 84 3.84 -5.91 -7.89
CA TYR A 84 3.17 -6.74 -8.89
C TYR A 84 1.79 -6.19 -9.25
N THR A 85 1.03 -5.70 -8.27
CA THR A 85 -0.28 -5.07 -8.50
C THR A 85 -0.14 -3.85 -9.41
N PHE A 86 0.77 -2.92 -9.11
CA PHE A 86 1.00 -1.74 -9.94
C PHE A 86 1.39 -2.11 -11.37
N SER A 87 2.33 -3.04 -11.53
CA SER A 87 2.79 -3.50 -12.84
C SER A 87 1.66 -4.17 -13.63
N SER A 88 0.87 -5.02 -12.97
CA SER A 88 -0.26 -5.72 -13.59
C SER A 88 -1.40 -4.79 -14.00
N MET A 89 -1.55 -3.66 -13.30
CA MET A 89 -2.60 -2.67 -13.58
C MET A 89 -2.19 -1.64 -14.64
N GLY A 90 -0.96 -1.70 -15.14
CA GLY A 90 -0.48 -0.89 -16.26
C GLY A 90 0.39 0.31 -15.87
N HIS A 91 0.76 0.45 -14.60
CA HIS A 91 1.79 1.40 -14.21
C HIS A 91 3.13 0.91 -14.77
N ASN A 92 3.95 1.82 -15.32
CA ASN A 92 5.24 1.43 -15.88
C ASN A 92 6.12 0.76 -14.80
N ALA A 93 6.43 -0.52 -14.99
CA ALA A 93 7.19 -1.33 -14.04
C ALA A 93 8.60 -0.77 -13.77
N ASP A 94 9.21 -0.08 -14.74
CA ASP A 94 10.52 0.58 -14.58
C ASP A 94 10.47 1.78 -13.62
N ARG A 95 9.25 2.18 -13.20
CA ARG A 95 8.98 3.31 -12.31
C ARG A 95 8.41 2.86 -10.97
N VAL A 96 8.36 1.55 -10.71
CA VAL A 96 7.94 0.97 -9.42
C VAL A 96 9.11 0.20 -8.84
N HIS A 97 9.58 0.65 -7.69
CA HIS A 97 10.74 0.07 -7.01
C HIS A 97 10.36 -0.42 -5.63
N LEU A 98 11.08 -1.45 -5.16
CA LEU A 98 11.01 -1.89 -3.77
C LEU A 98 12.17 -1.24 -3.01
N MET A 99 11.90 -0.68 -1.85
CA MET A 99 12.94 -0.18 -0.96
C MET A 99 13.79 -1.35 -0.46
N GLN A 100 15.12 -1.21 -0.54
CA GLN A 100 16.03 -2.18 0.04
C GLN A 100 15.98 -2.05 1.57
N GLY A 101 15.54 -3.11 2.24
CA GLY A 101 15.43 -3.16 3.70
C GLY A 101 14.06 -2.73 4.23
N SER A 102 13.99 -2.56 5.54
CA SER A 102 12.77 -2.21 6.28
C SER A 102 12.75 -0.74 6.70
N LEU A 103 11.58 -0.24 7.10
CA LEU A 103 11.43 1.08 7.73
C LEU A 103 12.41 1.30 8.89
N LYS A 104 12.67 0.27 9.71
CA LYS A 104 13.66 0.36 10.78
C LYS A 104 15.06 0.69 10.24
N GLN A 105 15.46 0.06 9.15
CA GLN A 105 16.77 0.28 8.52
C GLN A 105 16.86 1.64 7.80
N TRP A 106 15.73 2.30 7.53
CA TRP A 106 15.68 3.69 7.09
C TRP A 106 15.85 4.67 8.26
N ILE A 107 15.20 4.37 9.39
CA ILE A 107 15.23 5.21 10.60
C ILE A 107 16.60 5.16 11.30
N ASP A 108 17.19 3.97 11.45
CA ASP A 108 18.45 3.77 12.18
C ASP A 108 19.61 4.69 11.73
N PRO A 109 19.83 4.94 10.41
CA PRO A 109 20.83 5.90 9.95
C PRO A 109 20.37 7.37 9.95
N GLY A 110 19.17 7.69 10.45
CA GLY A 110 18.64 9.06 10.52
C GLY A 110 17.92 9.51 9.25
N GLY A 111 17.29 8.60 8.50
CA GLY A 111 16.44 8.97 7.36
C GLY A 111 15.24 9.82 7.79
N PRO A 112 14.77 10.78 6.96
CA PRO A 112 13.64 11.63 7.29
C PRO A 112 12.37 10.80 7.48
N ILE A 113 11.67 11.11 8.57
CA ILE A 113 10.43 10.46 8.97
C ILE A 113 9.42 11.51 9.41
N ASP A 114 8.17 11.09 9.38
CA ASP A 114 7.05 11.78 9.96
C ASP A 114 6.48 10.90 11.09
N GLU A 115 6.35 11.52 12.27
CA GLU A 115 5.85 10.91 13.51
C GLU A 115 4.51 11.51 13.93
N ASP A 116 3.96 12.43 13.15
CA ASP A 116 2.68 13.05 13.44
C ASP A 116 1.55 12.04 13.26
N GLU A 117 0.62 12.06 14.22
CA GLU A 117 -0.60 11.28 14.12
C GLU A 117 -1.50 11.84 13.02
N ILE A 118 -1.79 11.00 12.03
CA ILE A 118 -2.66 11.35 10.90
C ILE A 118 -3.81 10.36 10.79
N LYS A 119 -4.86 10.75 10.07
CA LYS A 119 -5.94 9.83 9.69
C LYS A 119 -5.84 9.50 8.22
N VAL A 120 -5.88 8.22 7.89
CA VAL A 120 -5.96 7.76 6.51
C VAL A 120 -7.38 7.26 6.25
N PRO A 121 -8.14 7.94 5.37
CA PRO A 121 -9.49 7.49 5.04
C PRO A 121 -9.48 6.06 4.44
N PHE A 122 -10.59 5.35 4.63
CA PHE A 122 -10.76 4.01 4.08
C PHE A 122 -11.11 4.14 2.60
N LEU A 123 -10.22 3.67 1.72
CA LEU A 123 -10.40 3.86 0.28
C LEU A 123 -11.63 3.13 -0.25
N ALA A 124 -12.06 2.03 0.38
CA ALA A 124 -13.24 1.31 -0.11
C ALA A 124 -14.57 2.04 0.14
N ASP A 125 -14.63 2.99 1.08
CA ASP A 125 -15.85 3.76 1.38
C ASP A 125 -16.06 4.91 0.37
N GLU A 126 -15.00 5.38 -0.30
CA GLU A 126 -15.06 6.45 -1.30
C GLU A 126 -15.16 5.92 -2.75
N LEU A 127 -14.97 4.61 -2.93
CA LEU A 127 -14.86 3.97 -4.26
C LEU A 127 -16.07 3.10 -4.64
N LEU A 128 -17.14 3.15 -3.85
CA LEU A 128 -18.46 2.53 -4.07
C LEU A 128 -19.57 3.57 -3.91
#